data_AF-V5V5Y8-F1
#
_entry.id   AF-V5V5Y8-F1
#
_cell.length_a   1.000
_cell.length_b   1.000
_cell.length_c   1.000
_cell.angle_alpha   90.00
_cell.angle_beta   90.00
_cell.angle_gamma   90.00
#
_symmetry.space_group_name_H-M   'P 1'
#
loop_
_entity.id
_entity.type
_entity.pdbx_description
1 polymer ?
#
loop_
_entity_poly.entity_id
_entity_poly.type
_entity_poly.pdbx_seq_one_letter_code
_entity_poly.pdbx_strand_id
1 'polypeptide(L)'
;MTLQTLIIRYTVFAVIATFMNLFFQRIILIIDNSFPYFVVAVAVGTLVGLVVKYYLDKRWIFFDHKKGIHHYSRQFSLYASMGIFTTAIFWGFETLFWLIWQSHFMREMGAIIGLAIGYGVKYHLDKRYVFSNDS
;
A
#
# COMPACT_ATOMS: atom_id res chain seq x y z
N MET A 1 -22.11 -10.64 -11.35
CA MET A 1 -21.42 -11.58 -10.44
C MET A 1 -22.24 -11.77 -9.18
N THR A 2 -22.35 -12.99 -8.63
CA THR A 2 -23.05 -13.22 -7.35
C THR A 2 -22.16 -12.84 -6.17
N LEU A 3 -22.76 -12.54 -5.01
CA LEU A 3 -22.05 -12.15 -3.80
C LEU A 3 -21.11 -13.26 -3.31
N GLN A 4 -21.50 -14.52 -3.44
CA GLN A 4 -20.65 -15.67 -3.11
C GLN A 4 -19.39 -15.71 -3.99
N THR A 5 -19.52 -15.54 -5.31
CA THR A 5 -18.38 -15.50 -6.22
C THR A 5 -17.47 -14.30 -5.93
N LEU A 6 -18.03 -13.18 -5.47
CA LEU A 6 -17.27 -12.00 -5.03
C LEU A 6 -16.41 -12.28 -3.82
N ILE A 7 -17.00 -12.83 -2.77
CA ILE A 7 -16.28 -13.18 -1.56
C ILE A 7 -15.17 -14.18 -1.88
N ILE A 8 -15.48 -15.25 -2.64
CA ILE A 8 -14.49 -16.27 -3.00
C ILE A 8 -13.31 -15.65 -3.76
N ARG A 9 -13.58 -14.83 -4.79
CA ARG A 9 -12.50 -14.17 -5.56
C ARG A 9 -11.66 -13.26 -4.68
N TYR A 10 -12.28 -12.43 -3.86
CA TYR A 10 -11.55 -11.54 -2.93
C TYR A 10 -10.69 -12.32 -1.95
N THR A 11 -11.22 -13.39 -1.37
CA THR A 11 -10.48 -14.24 -0.43
C THR A 11 -9.29 -14.89 -1.12
N VAL A 12 -9.50 -15.51 -2.29
CA VAL A 12 -8.42 -16.15 -3.05
C VAL A 12 -7.34 -15.14 -3.42
N PHE A 13 -7.70 -13.95 -3.90
CA PHE A 13 -6.73 -12.93 -4.30
C PHE A 13 -5.98 -12.36 -3.10
N ALA A 14 -6.65 -12.18 -1.96
CA ALA A 14 -6.00 -11.81 -0.71
C ALA A 14 -4.98 -12.88 -0.26
N VAL A 15 -5.34 -14.16 -0.35
CA VAL A 15 -4.42 -15.27 -0.01
C VAL A 15 -3.20 -15.27 -0.93
N ILE A 16 -3.40 -15.12 -2.24
CA ILE A 16 -2.29 -15.05 -3.21
C ILE A 16 -1.39 -13.84 -2.92
N ALA A 17 -1.98 -12.67 -2.66
CA ALA A 17 -1.24 -11.46 -2.33
C ALA A 17 -0.43 -11.60 -1.05
N THR A 18 -1.02 -12.20 0.00
CA THR A 18 -0.33 -12.48 1.26
C THR A 18 0.81 -13.48 1.06
N PHE A 19 0.59 -14.53 0.28
CA PHE A 19 1.63 -15.51 -0.03
C PHE A 19 2.80 -14.87 -0.78
N MET A 20 2.52 -14.04 -1.80
CA MET A 20 3.55 -13.28 -2.51
C MET A 20 4.29 -12.30 -1.59
N ASN A 21 3.58 -11.61 -0.70
CA ASN A 21 4.20 -10.72 0.28
C ASN A 21 5.21 -11.48 1.14
N LEU A 22 4.78 -12.57 1.79
CA LEU A 22 5.63 -13.37 2.66
C LEU A 22 6.78 -14.05 1.90
N PHE A 23 6.55 -14.47 0.66
CA PHE A 23 7.58 -15.07 -0.18
C PHE A 23 8.72 -14.09 -0.46
N PHE A 24 8.40 -12.85 -0.84
CA PHE A 24 9.43 -11.83 -1.10
C PHE A 24 10.09 -11.33 0.19
N GLN A 25 9.35 -11.24 1.30
CA GLN A 25 9.96 -11.02 2.61
C GLN A 25 11.00 -12.11 2.91
N ARG A 26 10.64 -13.38 2.70
CA ARG A 26 11.52 -14.53 2.95
C ARG A 26 12.78 -14.47 2.09
N ILE A 27 12.67 -14.14 0.79
CA ILE A 27 13.84 -14.01 -0.09
C ILE A 27 14.84 -13.00 0.46
N ILE A 28 14.37 -11.83 0.89
CA ILE A 28 15.24 -10.76 1.39
C ILE A 28 15.87 -11.16 2.72
N LEU A 29 15.10 -11.80 3.61
CA LEU A 29 15.57 -12.24 4.93
C LEU A 29 16.54 -13.44 4.87
N ILE A 30 16.60 -14.18 3.76
CA ILE A 30 17.62 -15.22 3.54
C ILE A 30 19.00 -14.58 3.30
N ILE A 31 19.04 -13.38 2.70
CA ILE A 31 20.29 -12.68 2.40
C ILE A 31 20.93 -12.19 3.69
N ASP A 32 20.14 -11.52 4.53
CA ASP A 32 20.54 -11.05 5.85
C ASP A 32 19.26 -10.83 6.68
N ASN A 33 19.33 -11.16 7.97
CA ASN A 33 18.23 -11.00 8.92
C ASN A 33 18.47 -9.85 9.92
N SER A 34 19.43 -8.97 9.61
CA SER A 34 19.65 -7.73 10.33
C SER A 34 18.46 -6.78 10.18
N PHE A 35 18.31 -5.88 11.15
CA PHE A 35 17.18 -4.93 11.20
C PHE A 35 16.97 -4.13 9.89
N PRO A 36 18.00 -3.63 9.20
CA PRO A 36 17.82 -2.95 7.91
C PRO A 36 17.18 -3.86 6.83
N TYR A 37 17.62 -5.11 6.75
CA TYR A 37 17.05 -6.07 5.78
C TYR A 37 15.63 -6.48 6.15
N PHE A 38 15.29 -6.53 7.44
CA PHE A 38 13.90 -6.72 7.86
C PHE A 38 12.98 -5.60 7.37
N VAL A 39 13.41 -4.34 7.49
CA VAL A 39 12.63 -3.19 6.96
C VAL A 39 12.47 -3.29 5.45
N VAL A 40 13.56 -3.59 4.72
CA VAL A 40 13.53 -3.78 3.25
C VAL A 40 12.62 -4.95 2.87
N ALA A 41 12.70 -6.07 3.59
CA ALA A 41 11.86 -7.24 3.38
C ALA A 41 10.38 -6.87 3.50
N VAL A 42 9.98 -6.24 4.61
CA VAL A 42 8.58 -5.83 4.85
C VAL A 42 8.12 -4.85 3.77
N ALA A 43 8.95 -3.87 3.38
CA ALA A 43 8.60 -2.90 2.35
C ALA A 43 8.39 -3.56 0.98
N VAL A 44 9.34 -4.39 0.53
CA VAL A 44 9.27 -5.06 -0.77
C VAL A 44 8.13 -6.09 -0.81
N GLY A 45 8.00 -6.92 0.23
CA GLY A 45 6.90 -7.89 0.33
C GLY A 45 5.53 -7.20 0.28
N THR A 46 5.39 -6.08 0.99
CA THR A 46 4.15 -5.29 0.96
C THR A 46 3.87 -4.73 -0.42
N LEU A 47 4.86 -4.12 -1.07
CA LEU A 47 4.70 -3.59 -2.42
C LEU A 47 4.28 -4.68 -3.42
N VAL A 48 4.97 -5.82 -3.41
CA VAL A 48 4.67 -6.94 -4.32
C VAL A 48 3.28 -7.51 -4.06
N GLY A 49 2.93 -7.77 -2.81
CA GLY A 49 1.61 -8.27 -2.45
C GLY A 49 0.48 -7.35 -2.94
N LEU A 50 0.67 -6.04 -2.81
CA LEU A 50 -0.30 -5.05 -3.29
C LEU A 50 -0.41 -4.99 -4.81
N VAL A 51 0.72 -5.02 -5.52
CA VAL A 51 0.74 -5.03 -6.99
C VAL A 51 0.03 -6.27 -7.52
N VAL A 52 0.31 -7.44 -6.94
CA VAL A 52 -0.34 -8.70 -7.31
C VAL A 52 -1.84 -8.65 -7.04
N LYS A 53 -2.24 -8.19 -5.85
CA LYS A 53 -3.65 -8.03 -5.49
C LYS A 53 -4.38 -7.11 -6.47
N TYR A 54 -3.79 -5.95 -6.77
CA TYR A 54 -4.36 -4.99 -7.71
C TYR A 54 -4.57 -5.61 -9.09
N TYR A 55 -3.58 -6.35 -9.60
CA TYR A 55 -3.69 -6.98 -10.91
C TYR A 55 -4.82 -8.02 -10.95
N LEU A 56 -4.92 -8.86 -9.92
CA LEU A 56 -5.96 -9.89 -9.80
C LEU A 56 -7.35 -9.28 -9.66
N ASP A 57 -7.52 -8.33 -8.74
CA ASP A 57 -8.79 -7.64 -8.50
C ASP A 57 -9.26 -6.93 -9.78
N LYS A 58 -8.35 -6.19 -10.44
CA LYS A 58 -8.63 -5.50 -11.71
C LYS A 58 -9.11 -6.47 -12.77
N ARG A 59 -8.38 -7.57 -12.99
CA ARG A 59 -8.63 -8.49 -14.10
C ARG A 59 -9.85 -9.38 -13.91
N TRP A 60 -10.23 -9.69 -12.66
CA TRP A 60 -11.20 -10.74 -12.39
C TRP A 60 -12.39 -10.32 -11.52
N ILE A 61 -12.31 -9.22 -10.77
CA ILE A 61 -13.46 -8.68 -10.02
C ILE A 61 -14.06 -7.51 -10.78
N PHE A 62 -13.23 -6.63 -11.33
CA PHE A 62 -13.70 -5.39 -11.95
C PHE A 62 -13.99 -5.49 -13.46
N PHE A 63 -13.75 -6.65 -14.08
CA PHE A 63 -13.79 -6.81 -15.54
C PHE A 63 -15.14 -7.23 -16.13
N ASP A 64 -16.24 -7.25 -15.37
CA ASP A 64 -17.53 -7.75 -15.88
C ASP A 64 -18.60 -6.65 -16.02
N HIS A 65 -18.66 -6.11 -17.25
CA HIS A 65 -19.85 -5.70 -18.02
C HIS A 65 -21.14 -5.39 -17.23
N LYS A 66 -21.50 -4.09 -17.11
CA LYS A 66 -22.75 -3.51 -17.69
C LYS A 66 -23.15 -2.11 -17.21
N LYS A 67 -22.62 -1.56 -16.12
CA LYS A 67 -22.89 -0.16 -15.71
C LYS A 67 -21.64 0.42 -15.04
N GLY A 68 -21.32 1.69 -15.29
CA GLY A 68 -20.04 2.34 -14.96
C GLY A 68 -19.45 2.06 -13.57
N ILE A 69 -18.64 1.00 -13.47
CA ILE A 69 -17.84 0.59 -12.30
C ILE A 69 -16.49 1.30 -12.26
N HIS A 70 -16.09 1.94 -13.36
CA HIS A 70 -14.76 2.54 -13.52
C HIS A 70 -14.51 3.71 -12.57
N HIS A 71 -15.55 4.40 -12.09
CA HIS A 71 -15.43 5.51 -11.15
C HIS A 71 -15.24 5.01 -9.70
N TYR A 72 -16.11 4.13 -9.21
CA TYR A 72 -16.10 3.68 -7.82
C TYR A 72 -14.90 2.77 -7.48
N SER A 73 -14.53 1.87 -8.39
CA SER A 73 -13.39 0.95 -8.17
C SER A 73 -12.03 1.64 -8.26
N ARG A 74 -11.90 2.61 -9.18
CA ARG A 74 -10.70 3.45 -9.31
C ARG A 74 -10.53 4.34 -8.09
N GLN A 75 -11.59 4.99 -7.61
CA GLN A 75 -11.54 5.78 -6.38
C GLN A 75 -11.15 4.93 -5.18
N PHE A 76 -11.79 3.77 -4.95
CA PHE A 76 -11.44 2.90 -3.81
C PHE A 76 -9.99 2.41 -3.87
N SER A 77 -9.51 1.99 -5.05
CA SER A 77 -8.12 1.55 -5.22
C SER A 77 -7.12 2.68 -5.06
N LEU A 78 -7.45 3.90 -5.51
CA LEU A 78 -6.62 5.09 -5.30
C LEU A 78 -6.61 5.48 -3.82
N TYR A 79 -7.73 5.33 -3.12
CA TYR A 79 -7.84 5.64 -1.70
C TYR A 79 -7.01 4.66 -0.85
N ALA A 80 -7.11 3.36 -1.16
CA ALA A 80 -6.32 2.33 -0.49
C ALA A 80 -4.82 2.46 -0.79
N SER A 81 -4.44 2.73 -2.05
CA SER A 81 -3.03 2.93 -2.40
C SER A 81 -2.46 4.20 -1.79
N MET A 82 -3.27 5.26 -1.67
CA MET A 82 -2.88 6.48 -0.96
C MET A 82 -2.58 6.21 0.50
N GLY A 83 -3.45 5.49 1.22
CA GLY A 83 -3.22 5.16 2.62
C GLY A 83 -1.90 4.42 2.83
N ILE A 84 -1.58 3.48 1.94
CA ILE A 84 -0.33 2.73 2.00
C ILE A 84 0.87 3.61 1.68
N PHE A 85 0.74 4.48 0.68
CA PHE A 85 1.81 5.40 0.28
C PHE A 85 2.13 6.40 1.39
N THR A 86 1.12 6.96 2.04
CA THR A 86 1.31 7.93 3.13
C THR A 86 1.86 7.27 4.39
N THR A 87 1.44 6.05 4.71
CA THR A 87 2.03 5.25 5.79
C THR A 87 3.51 4.94 5.51
N ALA A 88 3.86 4.62 4.26
CA ALA A 88 5.25 4.37 3.88
C ALA A 88 6.13 5.62 4.00
N ILE A 89 5.63 6.81 3.65
CA ILE A 89 6.34 8.08 3.86
C ILE A 89 6.59 8.32 5.35
N PHE A 90 5.55 8.16 6.17
CA PHE A 90 5.63 8.30 7.62
C PHE A 90 6.71 7.37 8.21
N TRP A 91 6.63 6.07 7.93
CA TRP A 91 7.62 5.09 8.40
C TRP A 91 9.01 5.35 7.86
N GLY A 92 9.14 5.80 6.60
CA GLY A 92 10.41 6.11 5.97
C GLY A 92 11.16 7.23 6.70
N PHE A 93 10.49 8.33 7.01
CA PHE A 93 11.11 9.44 7.75
C PHE A 93 11.38 9.08 9.21
N GLU A 94 10.46 8.38 9.88
CA GLU A 94 10.68 7.89 11.25
C GLU A 94 11.93 7.00 11.32
N THR A 95 12.05 6.05 10.40
CA THR A 95 13.17 5.12 10.33
C THR A 95 14.47 5.83 9.94
N LEU A 96 14.44 6.73 8.96
CA LEU A 96 15.64 7.46 8.52
C LEU A 96 16.22 8.31 9.66
N PHE A 97 15.36 9.00 10.41
CA PHE A 97 15.80 9.82 11.54
C PHE A 97 16.31 8.97 12.70
N TRP A 98 15.69 7.82 12.96
CA TRP A 98 16.23 6.86 13.91
C TRP A 98 17.61 6.36 13.48
N LEU A 99 17.80 6.02 12.19
CA LEU A 99 19.06 5.46 11.71
C LEU A 99 20.22 6.46 11.79
N ILE A 100 19.99 7.74 11.49
CA ILE A 100 21.03 8.78 11.49
C ILE A 100 21.39 9.20 12.91
N TRP A 101 20.39 9.43 13.78
CA TRP A 101 20.62 10.04 15.09
C TRP A 101 20.53 9.08 16.27
N GLN A 102 19.95 7.89 16.09
CA GLN A 102 19.76 6.87 17.14
C GLN A 102 19.16 7.43 18.44
N SER A 103 18.29 8.44 18.32
CA SER A 103 17.64 9.13 19.43
C SER A 103 16.14 9.10 19.25
N HIS A 104 15.42 8.81 20.33
CA HIS A 104 13.95 8.78 20.35
C HIS A 104 13.37 10.13 19.92
N PHE A 105 13.97 11.23 20.37
CA PHE A 105 13.53 12.58 19.99
C PHE A 105 13.62 12.80 18.47
N MET A 106 14.73 12.38 17.86
CA MET A 106 14.90 12.54 16.41
C MET A 106 13.98 11.60 15.63
N ARG A 107 13.76 10.38 16.10
CA ARG A 107 12.76 9.48 15.51
C ARG A 107 11.36 10.11 15.51
N GLU A 108 10.95 10.70 16.62
CA GLU A 108 9.67 11.41 16.73
C GLU A 108 9.59 12.62 15.79
N MET A 109 10.69 13.36 15.63
CA MET A 109 10.78 14.42 14.63
C MET A 109 10.65 13.90 13.20
N GLY A 110 11.30 12.78 12.88
CA GLY A 110 11.12 12.09 11.60
C GLY A 110 9.67 11.66 11.38
N ALA A 111 9.04 11.06 12.38
CA ALA A 111 7.62 10.70 12.34
C ALA A 111 6.71 11.91 12.04
N ILE A 112 6.91 13.03 12.75
CA ILE A 112 6.13 14.26 12.56
C ILE A 112 6.31 14.83 11.15
N ILE A 113 7.55 14.89 10.65
CA ILE A 113 7.86 15.35 9.29
C ILE A 113 7.22 14.42 8.25
N GLY A 114 7.36 13.10 8.45
CA GLY A 114 6.78 12.09 7.58
C GLY A 114 5.26 12.17 7.52
N LEU A 115 4.59 12.41 8.65
CA LEU A 115 3.14 12.64 8.70
C LEU A 115 2.74 13.94 8.00
N ALA A 116 3.48 15.04 8.21
CA ALA A 116 3.21 16.32 7.56
C ALA A 116 3.30 16.20 6.02
N ILE A 117 4.35 15.54 5.52
CA ILE A 117 4.51 15.25 4.09
C ILE A 117 3.42 14.29 3.61
N GLY A 118 3.15 13.23 4.36
CA GLY A 118 2.10 12.25 4.05
C GLY A 118 0.73 12.91 3.87
N TYR A 119 0.34 13.81 4.78
CA TYR A 119 -0.90 14.58 4.65
C TYR A 119 -0.87 15.56 3.48
N GLY A 120 0.26 16.23 3.23
CA GLY A 120 0.42 17.10 2.07
C GLY A 120 0.24 16.35 0.76
N VAL A 121 0.87 15.19 0.62
CA VAL A 121 0.71 14.30 -0.54
C VAL A 121 -0.73 13.81 -0.64
N LYS A 122 -1.32 13.35 0.46
CA LYS A 122 -2.73 12.91 0.52
C LYS A 122 -3.66 14.00 0.01
N TYR A 123 -3.49 15.23 0.47
CA TYR A 123 -4.31 16.37 0.06
C TYR A 123 -4.23 16.62 -1.46
N HIS A 124 -3.02 16.62 -2.03
CA HIS A 124 -2.84 16.82 -3.48
C HIS A 124 -3.44 15.67 -4.30
N LEU A 125 -3.32 14.44 -3.81
CA LEU A 125 -3.86 13.26 -4.47
C LEU A 125 -5.40 13.20 -4.36
N ASP A 126 -5.97 13.46 -3.18
CA ASP A 126 -7.42 13.53 -2.97
C ASP A 126 -8.02 14.64 -3.84
N LYS A 127 -7.42 15.83 -3.86
CA LYS A 127 -7.83 16.93 -4.73
C LYS A 127 -7.86 16.53 -6.21
N ARG A 128 -6.82 15.83 -6.68
CA ARG A 128 -6.66 15.47 -8.10
C ARG A 128 -7.50 14.28 -8.55
N TYR A 129 -7.76 13.31 -7.67
CA TYR A 129 -8.34 12.03 -8.05
C TYR A 129 -9.71 11.73 -7.45
N VAL A 130 -10.04 12.32 -6.30
CA VAL A 130 -11.33 12.13 -5.64
C VAL A 130 -12.28 13.27 -5.98
N PHE A 131 -11.79 14.52 -5.92
CA PHE A 131 -12.63 15.72 -6.06
C PHE A 131 -12.63 16.36 -7.46
N SER A 132 -11.86 15.85 -8.43
CA SER A 132 -11.77 16.45 -9.78
C SER A 132 -12.77 15.92 -10.81
N ASN A 133 -13.74 15.06 -10.46
CA ASN A 133 -14.71 14.52 -11.42
C ASN A 133 -16.20 14.84 -11.10
N ASP A 134 -16.48 15.97 -10.44
CA ASP A 134 -17.86 16.46 -10.25
C ASP A 134 -18.19 17.66 -11.18
N SER A 135 -17.76 17.62 -12.44
CA SER A 135 -18.13 18.62 -13.46
C SER A 135 -18.57 17.98 -14.77
#